data_AF-A0A5B7KAZ8-F1
#
_entry.id   AF-A0A5B7KAZ8-F1
#
_cell.length_a   1.000
_cell.length_b   1.000
_cell.length_c   1.000
_cell.angle_alpha   90.00
_cell.angle_beta   90.00
_cell.angle_gamma   90.00
#
_symmetry.space_group_name_H-M   'P 1'
#
loop_
_entity.id
_entity.type
_entity.pdbx_description
1 polymer ?
#
loop_
_entity_poly.entity_id
_entity_poly.type
_entity_poly.pdbx_seq_one_letter_code
_entity_poly.pdbx_strand_id
1 'polypeptide(L)'
;MTFFSGSFQVPGDSSHPRDTFLRLDGWNKGVAWVNDFCLGRYWPEVGPQVTLYVPRGVLHQGTNTLLLLEQEAAPCLTPDTCYATLQDTHIIDGPTPL
;
A
#
# COMPACT_ATOMS: atom_id res chain seq x y z
N MET A 1 -13.02 -4.66 -11.00
CA MET A 1 -13.18 -4.12 -9.64
C MET A 1 -13.31 -5.26 -8.63
N THR A 2 -12.29 -5.44 -7.79
CA THR A 2 -12.18 -6.58 -6.85
C THR A 2 -11.47 -6.12 -5.58
N PHE A 3 -11.85 -6.69 -4.43
CA PHE A 3 -11.14 -6.50 -3.17
C PHE A 3 -10.03 -7.54 -2.99
N PHE A 4 -8.86 -7.08 -2.55
CA PHE A 4 -7.71 -7.90 -2.19
C PHE A 4 -7.32 -7.62 -0.74
N SER A 5 -7.07 -8.68 0.03
CA SER A 5 -6.69 -8.58 1.44
C SER A 5 -5.40 -9.34 1.69
N GLY A 6 -4.51 -8.74 2.47
CA GLY A 6 -3.25 -9.33 2.92
C GLY A 6 -2.94 -8.91 4.36
N SER A 7 -2.02 -9.61 5.00
CA SER A 7 -1.55 -9.25 6.35
C SER A 7 -0.04 -9.22 6.43
N PHE A 8 0.48 -8.38 7.32
CA PHE A 8 1.91 -8.23 7.57
C PHE A 8 2.20 -8.05 9.06
N GLN A 9 3.42 -8.35 9.47
CA GLN A 9 3.86 -8.25 10.87
C GLN A 9 4.69 -6.99 11.10
N VAL A 10 4.38 -6.26 12.16
CA VAL A 10 5.19 -5.16 12.67
C VAL A 10 5.90 -5.63 13.94
N PRO A 11 7.23 -5.43 14.08
CA PRO A 11 7.96 -5.83 15.27
C PRO A 11 7.40 -5.21 16.57
N GLY A 12 7.48 -5.97 17.67
CA GLY A 12 6.99 -5.55 18.99
C GLY A 12 7.99 -4.77 19.85
N ASP A 13 9.06 -4.23 19.25
CA ASP A 13 10.06 -3.47 19.98
C ASP A 13 9.68 -1.99 20.16
N SER A 14 10.37 -1.30 21.06
CA SER A 14 10.13 0.12 21.39
C SER A 14 10.30 1.10 20.22
N SER A 15 10.92 0.66 19.13
CA SER A 15 11.17 1.49 17.96
C SER A 15 10.10 1.35 16.87
N HIS A 16 9.08 0.52 17.08
CA HIS A 16 7.97 0.27 16.17
C HIS A 16 6.59 0.46 16.85
N PRO A 17 5.53 0.81 16.10
CA PRO A 17 5.51 1.10 14.66
C PRO A 17 6.14 2.46 14.32
N ARG A 18 6.62 2.58 13.07
CA ARG A 18 7.10 3.83 12.48
C ARG A 18 6.20 4.23 11.34
N ASP A 19 6.28 5.51 10.98
CA ASP A 19 5.68 6.00 9.75
C ASP A 19 6.32 5.28 8.55
N THR A 20 5.53 4.99 7.53
CA THR A 20 6.01 4.29 6.32
C THR A 20 5.19 4.70 5.10
N PHE A 21 5.53 4.16 3.94
CA PHE A 21 4.87 4.48 2.67
C PHE A 21 4.49 3.20 1.94
N LEU A 22 3.21 3.05 1.63
CA LEU A 22 2.67 1.95 0.84
C LEU A 22 2.96 2.19 -0.64
N ARG A 23 3.67 1.25 -1.26
CA ARG A 23 3.97 1.18 -2.69
C ARG A 23 3.24 0.00 -3.33
N LEU A 24 2.60 0.26 -4.46
CA LEU A 24 1.68 -0.65 -5.14
C LEU A 24 2.15 -0.93 -6.58
N ASP A 25 3.35 -1.49 -6.73
CA ASP A 25 3.90 -1.82 -8.04
C ASP A 25 3.07 -2.90 -8.75
N GLY A 26 2.77 -2.68 -10.04
CA GLY A 26 1.96 -3.59 -10.85
C GLY A 26 0.45 -3.50 -10.60
N TRP A 27 0.01 -2.80 -9.55
CA TRP A 27 -1.39 -2.42 -9.36
C TRP A 27 -1.71 -1.18 -10.20
N ASN A 28 -2.96 -1.03 -10.64
CA ASN A 28 -3.35 0.11 -11.48
C ASN A 28 -3.97 1.25 -10.68
N LYS A 29 -5.22 1.09 -10.25
CA LYS A 29 -5.99 2.20 -9.71
C LYS A 29 -6.97 1.73 -8.66
N GLY A 30 -6.96 2.39 -7.51
CA GLY A 30 -7.84 1.98 -6.44
C GLY A 30 -7.77 2.80 -5.18
N VAL A 31 -8.24 2.18 -4.10
CA VAL A 31 -8.25 2.75 -2.75
C VAL A 31 -7.62 1.75 -1.79
N ALA A 32 -6.81 2.23 -0.85
CA ALA A 32 -6.12 1.40 0.13
C ALA A 32 -6.59 1.70 1.56
N TRP A 33 -6.67 0.65 2.37
CA TRP A 33 -6.89 0.73 3.81
C TRP A 33 -5.84 -0.08 4.56
N VAL A 34 -5.42 0.42 5.72
CA VAL A 34 -4.63 -0.32 6.69
C VAL A 34 -5.38 -0.31 8.01
N ASN A 35 -5.67 -1.49 8.58
CA ASN A 35 -6.44 -1.64 9.82
C ASN A 35 -7.73 -0.79 9.82
N ASP A 36 -8.55 -0.94 8.78
CA ASP A 36 -9.82 -0.21 8.55
C ASP A 36 -9.70 1.32 8.36
N PHE A 37 -8.51 1.89 8.45
CA PHE A 37 -8.27 3.30 8.15
C PHE A 37 -8.00 3.50 6.67
N CYS A 38 -8.82 4.34 6.02
CA CYS A 38 -8.68 4.67 4.61
C CYS A 38 -7.48 5.59 4.38
N LEU A 39 -6.47 5.10 3.66
CA LEU A 39 -5.28 5.87 3.28
C LEU A 39 -5.56 6.80 2.09
N GLY A 40 -6.59 6.47 1.30
CA GLY A 40 -6.97 7.23 0.11
C GLY A 40 -6.67 6.47 -1.19
N ARG A 41 -6.59 7.24 -2.28
CA ARG A 41 -6.51 6.71 -3.65
C ARG A 41 -5.07 6.49 -4.09
N TYR A 42 -4.80 5.35 -4.70
CA TYR A 42 -3.55 5.10 -5.43
C TYR A 42 -3.81 5.10 -6.95
N TRP A 43 -2.84 5.58 -7.72
CA TRP A 43 -2.84 5.49 -9.18
C TRP A 43 -1.40 5.50 -9.75
N PRO A 44 -0.54 4.54 -9.36
CA PRO A 44 0.88 4.53 -9.72
C PRO A 44 1.15 4.40 -11.23
N GLU A 45 0.21 3.87 -12.02
CA GLU A 45 0.32 3.83 -13.49
C GLU A 45 0.40 5.23 -14.11
N VAL A 46 -0.35 6.18 -13.54
CA VAL A 46 -0.42 7.57 -14.05
C VAL A 46 0.51 8.50 -13.29
N GLY A 47 0.74 8.26 -11.99
CA GLY A 47 1.53 9.15 -11.15
C GLY A 47 0.89 10.55 -11.01
N PRO A 48 1.67 11.57 -10.61
CA PRO A 48 3.06 11.49 -10.14
C PRO A 48 3.16 10.83 -8.75
N GLN A 49 2.06 10.76 -7.99
CA GLN A 49 2.07 10.11 -6.69
C GLN A 49 2.09 8.59 -6.82
N VAL A 50 3.21 7.97 -6.42
CA VAL A 50 3.42 6.51 -6.49
C VAL A 50 3.15 5.84 -5.14
N THR A 51 3.44 6.54 -4.03
CA THR A 51 3.29 5.99 -2.68
C THR A 51 2.22 6.70 -1.85
N LEU A 52 1.55 5.94 -0.98
CA LEU A 52 0.64 6.47 0.04
C LEU A 52 1.31 6.51 1.40
N TYR A 53 1.16 7.61 2.13
CA TYR A 53 1.63 7.71 3.50
C TYR A 53 0.80 6.81 4.44
N VAL A 54 1.49 6.01 5.26
CA VAL A 54 0.91 5.19 6.31
C VAL A 54 1.38 5.74 7.66
N PRO A 55 0.51 6.46 8.40
CA PRO A 55 0.87 7.00 9.70
C PRO A 55 1.07 5.87 10.71
N ARG A 56 2.10 5.97 11.56
CA ARG A 56 2.38 4.99 12.63
C ARG A 56 1.20 4.75 13.56
N GLY A 57 0.35 5.75 13.77
CA GLY A 57 -0.81 5.67 14.65
C GLY A 57 -1.91 4.74 14.15
N VAL A 58 -1.86 4.36 12.87
CA VAL A 58 -2.78 3.41 12.25
C VAL A 58 -2.28 1.97 12.42
N LEU A 59 -0.98 1.79 12.65
CA LEU A 59 -0.33 0.48 12.77
C LEU A 59 -0.40 -0.06 14.20
N HIS A 60 -0.38 -1.38 14.32
CA HIS A 60 -0.27 -2.12 15.57
C HIS A 60 1.02 -2.93 15.60
N GLN A 61 1.59 -3.16 16.78
CA GLN A 61 2.61 -4.21 16.93
C GLN A 61 1.96 -5.58 16.66
N GLY A 62 2.63 -6.45 15.91
CA GLY A 62 2.09 -7.71 15.45
C GLY A 62 1.34 -7.60 14.11
N THR A 63 0.23 -8.32 13.99
CA THR A 63 -0.50 -8.46 12.72
C THR A 63 -1.26 -7.19 12.35
N ASN A 64 -1.05 -6.73 11.12
CA ASN A 64 -1.78 -5.63 10.49
C ASN A 64 -2.42 -6.13 9.19
N THR A 65 -3.55 -5.55 8.80
CA THR A 65 -4.29 -5.93 7.59
C THR A 65 -4.20 -4.80 6.56
N LEU A 66 -3.83 -5.16 5.32
CA LEU A 66 -3.94 -4.32 4.13
C LEU A 66 -5.16 -4.77 3.34
N LEU A 67 -6.05 -3.83 3.03
CA LEU A 67 -7.17 -4.05 2.11
C LEU A 67 -7.02 -3.09 0.92
N LEU A 68 -7.17 -3.62 -0.29
CA LEU A 68 -7.13 -2.87 -1.53
C LEU A 68 -8.44 -3.07 -2.28
N LEU A 69 -9.05 -1.99 -2.75
CA LEU A 69 -10.07 -2.02 -3.79
C LEU A 69 -9.40 -1.68 -5.13
N GLU A 70 -9.09 -2.69 -5.93
CA GLU A 70 -8.54 -2.49 -7.27
C GLU A 70 -9.67 -2.34 -8.28
N GLN A 71 -9.65 -1.26 -9.05
CA GLN A 71 -10.74 -0.88 -9.96
C GLN A 71 -10.52 -1.40 -11.38
N GLU A 72 -9.27 -1.56 -11.80
CA GLU A 72 -8.90 -1.87 -13.18
C GLU A 72 -8.23 -3.25 -13.28
N ALA A 73 -6.93 -3.33 -13.01
CA ALA A 73 -6.12 -4.54 -13.18
C ALA A 73 -5.24 -4.79 -11.94
N ALA A 74 -5.21 -6.05 -11.48
CA ALA A 74 -4.39 -6.48 -10.35
C ALA A 74 -3.25 -7.39 -10.84
N PRO A 75 -2.05 -7.29 -10.27
CA PRO A 75 -0.92 -8.16 -10.59
C PRO A 75 -1.06 -9.52 -9.89
N CYS A 76 -2.25 -10.12 -9.90
CA CYS A 76 -2.57 -11.31 -9.07
C CYS A 76 -2.88 -12.56 -9.90
N LEU A 77 -2.34 -12.64 -11.13
CA LEU A 77 -2.41 -13.87 -11.94
C LEU A 77 -1.53 -14.99 -11.34
N THR A 78 -0.44 -14.62 -10.67
CA THR A 78 0.42 -15.54 -9.93
C THR A 78 0.65 -15.03 -8.50
N PRO A 79 0.84 -15.93 -7.51
CA PRO A 79 1.09 -15.51 -6.13
C PRO A 79 2.31 -14.60 -5.97
N ASP A 80 3.36 -14.82 -6.77
CA ASP A 80 4.63 -14.09 -6.67
C ASP A 80 4.54 -12.63 -7.13
N THR A 81 3.46 -12.25 -7.81
CA THR A 81 3.21 -10.88 -8.28
C THR A 81 2.15 -10.15 -7.44
N CYS A 82 1.40 -10.88 -6.62
CA CYS A 82 0.27 -10.37 -5.84
C CYS A 82 0.70 -9.84 -4.47
N TYR A 83 1.47 -8.75 -4.44
CA TYR A 83 1.93 -8.14 -3.20
C TYR A 83 1.98 -6.62 -3.26
N ALA A 84 2.16 -6.00 -2.10
CA ALA A 84 2.45 -4.59 -1.93
C ALA A 84 3.70 -4.44 -1.06
N THR A 85 4.37 -3.30 -1.17
CA THR A 85 5.62 -3.03 -0.43
C THR A 85 5.43 -1.85 0.52
N LEU A 86 6.02 -1.93 1.70
CA LEU A 86 6.19 -0.80 2.60
C LEU A 86 7.64 -0.31 2.50
N GLN A 87 7.84 1.00 2.38
CA GLN A 87 9.16 1.61 2.23
C GLN A 87 9.32 2.87 3.09
N ASP A 88 10.57 3.26 3.36
CA ASP A 88 10.89 4.36 4.28
C ASP A 88 10.86 5.74 3.63
N THR A 89 10.82 5.81 2.30
CA THR A 89 10.87 7.08 1.54
C THR A 89 9.62 7.26 0.71
N HIS A 90 9.07 8.47 0.66
CA HIS A 90 7.94 8.79 -0.20
C HIS A 90 8.38 9.00 -1.64
N ILE A 91 7.49 8.67 -2.59
CA ILE A 91 7.61 9.05 -4.00
C ILE A 91 6.28 9.69 -4.40
N ILE A 92 6.26 11.03 -4.39
CA ILE A 92 5.09 11.83 -4.74
C ILE A 92 5.24 12.52 -6.11
N ASP A 93 6.48 12.62 -6.59
CA ASP A 93 6.87 13.26 -7.86
C ASP A 93 7.47 12.23 -8.84
N GLY A 94 6.81 11.08 -8.96
CA GLY A 94 7.17 10.01 -9.90
C GLY A 94 6.87 10.36 -11.36
N PRO A 95 7.30 9.51 -12.31
CA PRO A 95 7.06 9.72 -13.73
C PRO A 95 5.57 9.70 -14.04
N THR A 96 5.15 10.53 -14.99
CA THR A 96 3.79 10.55 -15.55
C THR A 96 3.85 10.16 -17.02
N PRO A 97 2.95 9.30 -17.53
CA PRO A 97 2.84 9.04 -18.95
C PRO A 97 2.65 10.34 -19.74
N LEU A 98 3.35 10.48 -20.86
CA LEU A 98 3.22 11.61 -21.80
C LEU A 98 1.96 11.47 -22.66
#